data_AF-A0A5B0H9Y5-F1
#
_entry.id   AF-A0A5B0H9Y5-F1
#
_cell.length_a   1.000
_cell.length_b   1.000
_cell.length_c   1.000
_cell.angle_alpha   90.00
_cell.angle_beta   90.00
_cell.angle_gamma   90.00
#
_symmetry.space_group_name_H-M   'P 1'
#
loop_
_entity.id
_entity.type
_entity.pdbx_description
1 polymer ?
#
loop_
_entity_poly.entity_id
_entity_poly.type
_entity_poly.pdbx_seq_one_letter_code
_entity_poly.pdbx_strand_id
1 'polypeptide(L)'
;MRESPAVEIVRELTDRNIGHVITVEPNVVALPAGLDNKCELGRLTDAVSRADIVVILVDHLPFRRLDPLRFHDKIVIDTRGLLSQVQPVN
;
A
#
# COMPACT_ATOMS: atom_id res chain seq x y z
N MET A 1 -8.37 -11.35 -2.43
CA MET A 1 -8.42 -10.48 -3.63
C MET A 1 -9.28 -11.14 -4.70
N ARG A 2 -10.49 -10.62 -4.96
CA ARG A 2 -11.25 -10.86 -6.21
C ARG A 2 -10.95 -9.67 -7.13
N GLU A 3 -11.20 -9.78 -8.44
CA GLU A 3 -11.00 -8.72 -9.46
C GLU A 3 -11.32 -7.32 -8.91
N SER A 4 -10.30 -6.64 -8.39
CA SER A 4 -10.46 -5.33 -7.76
C SER A 4 -9.58 -4.33 -8.50
N PRO A 5 -10.01 -3.07 -8.62
CA PRO A 5 -9.21 -2.03 -9.25
C PRO A 5 -7.78 -1.94 -8.68
N ALA A 6 -7.60 -2.26 -7.39
CA ALA A 6 -6.28 -2.26 -6.76
C ALA A 6 -5.34 -3.33 -7.34
N VAL A 7 -5.84 -4.52 -7.67
CA VAL A 7 -5.03 -5.59 -8.28
C VAL A 7 -4.60 -5.20 -9.69
N GLU A 8 -5.48 -4.56 -10.46
CA GLU A 8 -5.15 -4.06 -11.80
C GLU A 8 -4.08 -2.99 -11.76
N ILE A 9 -4.16 -2.05 -10.81
CA ILE A 9 -3.13 -1.03 -10.60
C ILE A 9 -1.79 -1.69 -10.25
N VAL A 10 -1.77 -2.65 -9.31
CA VAL A 10 -0.53 -3.36 -8.96
C VAL A 10 0.06 -4.07 -10.19
N ARG A 11 -0.78 -4.75 -10.99
CA ARG A 11 -0.35 -5.41 -12.22
C ARG A 11 0.31 -4.43 -13.18
N GLU A 12 -0.33 -3.31 -13.46
CA GLU A 12 0.20 -2.27 -14.34
C GLU A 12 1.53 -1.69 -13.82
N LEU A 13 1.65 -1.44 -12.52
CA LEU A 13 2.90 -0.96 -11.92
C LEU A 13 4.03 -1.97 -12.07
N THR A 14 3.75 -3.25 -11.84
CA THR A 14 4.73 -4.33 -12.00
C THR A 14 5.12 -4.57 -13.46
N ASP A 15 4.16 -4.53 -14.38
CA ASP A 15 4.38 -4.78 -15.81
C ASP A 15 5.19 -3.64 -16.46
N ARG A 16 5.02 -2.40 -15.97
CA ARG A 16 5.84 -1.25 -16.38
C ARG A 16 7.24 -1.24 -15.77
N ASN A 17 7.52 -2.13 -14.82
CA ASN A 17 8.82 -2.28 -14.15
C ASN A 17 9.40 -0.95 -13.62
N ILE A 18 8.55 -0.12 -13.00
CA ILE A 18 8.94 1.22 -12.53
C ILE A 18 9.61 1.22 -11.15
N GLY A 19 9.81 0.04 -10.55
CA GLY A 19 10.44 -0.12 -9.23
C GLY A 19 10.02 -1.41 -8.54
N HIS A 20 10.54 -1.61 -7.32
CA HIS A 20 10.14 -2.72 -6.46
C HIS A 20 8.76 -2.47 -5.87
N VAL A 21 7.81 -3.37 -6.12
CA VAL A 21 6.43 -3.24 -5.64
C VAL A 21 6.23 -4.16 -4.44
N ILE A 22 5.87 -3.56 -3.30
CA ILE A 22 5.46 -4.28 -2.09
C ILE A 22 3.96 -4.06 -1.90
N THR A 23 3.19 -5.15 -1.90
CA THR A 23 1.76 -5.14 -1.64
C THR A 23 1.49 -5.49 -0.18
N VAL A 24 0.44 -4.89 0.40
CA VAL A 24 0.02 -5.17 1.76
C VAL A 24 -1.48 -5.41 1.76
N GLU A 25 -1.91 -6.60 2.16
CA GLU A 25 -3.32 -6.92 2.38
C GLU A 25 -3.43 -7.81 3.63
N PRO A 26 -4.17 -7.39 4.68
CA PRO A 26 -4.19 -8.07 5.99
C PRO A 26 -4.99 -9.39 6.04
N ASN A 27 -5.89 -9.61 5.10
CA ASN A 27 -6.80 -10.75 4.98
C ASN A 27 -6.34 -11.80 3.95
N VAL A 28 -5.19 -11.59 3.31
CA VAL A 28 -4.69 -12.43 2.22
C VAL A 28 -3.32 -12.98 2.60
N VAL A 29 -3.14 -14.28 2.36
CA VAL A 29 -1.89 -15.02 2.66
C VAL A 29 -1.05 -15.32 1.42
N ALA A 30 -1.57 -15.05 0.23
CA ALA A 30 -0.90 -15.31 -1.05
C ALA A 30 -1.35 -14.29 -2.10
N LEU A 31 -0.44 -13.93 -3.01
CA LEU A 31 -0.77 -13.02 -4.12
C LEU A 31 -1.83 -13.65 -5.04
N PRO A 32 -2.67 -12.83 -5.70
CA PRO A 32 -3.57 -13.33 -6.73
C PRO A 32 -2.77 -13.79 -7.95
N ALA A 33 -3.35 -14.74 -8.70
CA ALA A 33 -2.73 -15.31 -9.88
C ALA A 33 -2.24 -14.22 -10.87
N GLY A 34 -1.00 -14.39 -11.34
CA GLY A 34 -0.36 -13.48 -12.28
C GLY A 34 0.31 -12.26 -11.67
N LEU A 35 0.27 -12.12 -10.33
CA LEU A 35 1.19 -11.26 -9.57
C LEU A 35 2.30 -12.06 -8.86
N ASP A 36 2.20 -13.40 -8.86
CA ASP A 36 3.25 -14.27 -8.37
C ASP A 36 4.59 -13.93 -9.05
N ASN A 37 5.63 -13.74 -8.24
CA ASN A 37 6.98 -13.33 -8.65
C ASN A 37 7.09 -11.94 -9.32
N LYS A 38 6.00 -11.16 -9.42
CA LYS A 38 6.05 -9.78 -9.95
C LYS A 38 6.13 -8.73 -8.85
N CYS A 39 5.63 -9.05 -7.67
CA CYS A 39 5.70 -8.18 -6.51
C CYS A 39 5.87 -9.00 -5.23
N GLU A 40 6.16 -8.30 -4.14
CA GLU A 40 6.25 -8.88 -2.80
C GLU A 40 4.93 -8.72 -2.06
N LEU A 41 4.51 -9.74 -1.30
CA LEU A 41 3.48 -9.58 -0.27
C LEU A 41 4.16 -9.32 1.07
N GLY A 42 4.10 -8.07 1.53
CA GLY A 42 4.78 -7.59 2.73
C GLY A 42 3.84 -7.37 3.91
N ARG A 43 4.44 -7.18 5.09
CA ARG A 43 3.72 -6.72 6.29
C ARG A 43 3.68 -5.20 6.30
N LEU A 44 2.57 -4.65 6.81
CA LEU A 44 2.29 -3.21 6.79
C LEU A 44 3.45 -2.33 7.27
N THR A 45 3.98 -2.61 8.46
CA THR A 45 5.02 -1.78 9.08
C THR A 45 6.34 -1.85 8.33
N ASP A 46 6.70 -3.04 7.82
CA ASP A 46 7.93 -3.27 7.05
C ASP A 46 7.85 -2.59 5.68
N ALA A 47 6.73 -2.80 4.97
CA ALA A 47 6.47 -2.20 3.67
C ALA A 47 6.54 -0.67 3.74
N VAL A 48 5.89 -0.05 4.74
CA VAL A 48 5.95 1.40 4.93
C VAL A 48 7.39 1.85 5.22
N SER A 49 8.14 1.15 6.07
CA SER A 49 9.53 1.56 6.35
C SER A 49 10.44 1.52 5.12
N ARG A 50 10.23 0.55 4.22
CA ARG A 50 11.06 0.33 3.02
C ARG A 50 10.64 1.17 1.82
N ALA A 51 9.40 1.66 1.80
CA ALA A 51 8.86 2.36 0.65
C ALA A 51 9.28 3.84 0.61
N ASP A 52 9.68 4.30 -0.58
CA ASP A 52 9.81 5.72 -0.92
C ASP A 52 8.45 6.34 -1.25
N ILE A 53 7.56 5.55 -1.87
CA ILE A 53 6.21 5.94 -2.28
C ILE A 53 5.19 4.98 -1.67
N VAL A 54 4.19 5.52 -0.99
CA VAL A 54 3.06 4.76 -0.43
C VAL A 54 1.77 5.13 -1.17
N VAL A 55 1.11 4.14 -1.77
CA VAL A 55 -0.17 4.31 -2.47
C VAL A 55 -1.27 3.59 -1.70
N ILE A 56 -2.27 4.33 -1.22
CA ILE A 56 -3.42 3.78 -0.53
C ILE A 56 -4.55 3.59 -1.54
N LEU A 57 -4.82 2.34 -1.90
CA LEU A 57 -5.81 1.98 -2.92
C LEU A 57 -7.14 1.46 -2.33
N VAL A 58 -7.14 1.08 -1.06
CA VAL A 58 -8.28 0.45 -0.38
C VAL A 58 -8.39 0.96 1.05
N ASP A 59 -9.61 0.98 1.57
CA ASP A 59 -9.88 1.37 2.95
C ASP A 59 -9.75 0.14 3.87
N HIS A 60 -8.56 -0.04 4.46
CA HIS A 60 -8.39 -0.99 5.55
C HIS A 60 -8.17 -0.24 6.88
N LEU A 61 -9.00 -0.58 7.88
CA LEU A 61 -8.93 -0.05 9.25
C LEU A 61 -7.51 -0.07 9.89
N PRO A 62 -6.65 -1.08 9.65
CA PRO A 62 -5.27 -1.06 10.16
C PRO A 62 -4.42 0.12 9.69
N PHE A 63 -4.67 0.68 8.50
CA PHE A 63 -3.93 1.85 8.02
C PHE A 63 -4.21 3.10 8.86
N ARG A 64 -5.44 3.23 9.40
CA ARG A 64 -5.83 4.36 10.27
C ARG A 64 -5.14 4.35 11.63
N ARG A 65 -4.48 3.25 12.01
CA ARG A 65 -3.76 3.08 13.28
C ARG A 65 -2.25 3.26 13.14
N LEU A 66 -1.74 3.51 11.93
CA LEU A 66 -0.34 3.83 11.76
C LEU A 66 -0.05 5.24 12.25
N ASP A 67 1.09 5.38 12.93
CA ASP A 67 1.63 6.68 13.32
C ASP A 67 1.92 7.52 12.06
N PRO A 68 1.31 8.71 11.90
CA PRO A 68 1.57 9.61 10.78
C PRO A 68 3.05 9.93 10.56
N LEU A 69 3.87 9.93 11.62
CA LEU A 69 5.32 10.18 11.52
C LEU A 69 6.04 9.16 10.62
N ARG A 70 5.48 7.97 10.44
CA ARG A 70 6.05 6.94 9.54
C ARG A 70 5.95 7.30 8.06
N PHE A 71 5.21 8.35 7.71
CA PHE A 71 5.04 8.81 6.33
C PHE A 71 5.74 10.14 6.06
N HIS A 72 6.38 10.77 7.06
CA HIS A 72 6.91 12.13 6.97
C HIS A 72 7.97 12.32 5.86
N ASP A 73 8.71 11.27 5.53
CA ASP A 73 9.77 11.25 4.52
C ASP A 73 9.35 10.58 3.21
N LYS A 74 8.05 10.31 3.02
CA LYS A 74 7.53 9.48 1.92
C LYS A 74 6.58 10.26 1.03
N ILE A 75 6.55 9.92 -0.24
CA ILE A 75 5.49 10.38 -1.14
C ILE A 75 4.24 9.55 -0.86
N VAL A 76 3.18 10.19 -0.40
CA VAL A 76 1.91 9.52 -0.10
C VAL A 76 0.86 9.88 -1.15
N ILE A 77 0.32 8.87 -1.81
CA ILE A 77 -0.82 8.98 -2.72
C ILE A 77 -2.02 8.33 -2.04
N ASP A 78 -2.85 9.16 -1.40
CA ASP A 78 -4.04 8.70 -0.69
C ASP A 78 -5.30 8.88 -1.55
N THR A 79 -5.69 7.82 -2.26
CA THR A 79 -6.91 7.82 -3.10
C THR A 79 -8.19 7.64 -2.27
N ARG A 80 -8.05 7.44 -0.95
CA ARG A 80 -9.14 7.07 -0.04
C ARG A 80 -9.46 8.15 0.99
N GLY A 81 -8.55 9.12 1.20
CA GLY A 81 -8.69 10.19 2.18
C GLY A 81 -8.54 9.71 3.63
N LEU A 82 -7.75 8.64 3.86
CA LEU A 82 -7.50 8.08 5.19
C LEU A 82 -6.55 8.92 6.04
N LEU A 83 -5.54 9.53 5.42
CA LEU A 83 -4.45 10.22 6.11
C LEU A 83 -4.69 11.74 6.22
N SER A 84 -5.68 12.29 5.53
CA SER A 84 -6.02 13.72 5.56
C SER A 84 -6.73 14.16 6.86
N GLN A 85 -6.95 13.25 7.81
CA GLN A 85 -7.41 13.61 9.16
C GLN A 85 -6.21 14.03 10.01
N VAL A 86 -5.64 15.19 9.73
CA VAL A 86 -4.70 15.87 10.62
C VAL A 86 -5.47 16.17 11.91
N GLN A 87 -5.27 15.37 12.97
CA GLN A 87 -5.71 15.79 14.29
C GLN A 87 -4.83 16.97 14.72
N PRO A 88 -5.42 18.11 15.11
CA PRO A 88 -4.64 19.21 15.63
C PRO A 88 -3.88 18.73 16.87
N VAL A 89 -2.59 19.02 16.91
CA VAL A 89 -1.76 18.83 18.10
C VAL A 89 -2.27 19.81 19.14
N ASN A 90 -2.81 19.30 20.24
CA ASN A 90 -3.03 20.06 21.47
C ASN A 90 -1.77 20.01 22.33
#